data_AF-A0A2E8WFH5-F1
#
_entry.id   AF-A0A2E8WFH5-F1
#
_cell.length_a   1.000
_cell.length_b   1.000
_cell.length_c   1.000
_cell.angle_alpha   90.00
_cell.angle_beta   90.00
_cell.angle_gamma   90.00
#
_symmetry.space_group_name_H-M   'P 1'
#
loop_
_entity.id
_entity.type
_entity.pdbx_description
1 polymer ?
#
loop_
_entity_poly.entity_id
_entity_poly.type
_entity_poly.pdbx_seq_one_letter_code
_entity_poly.pdbx_strand_id
1 'polypeptide(L)'
;MTDSQVKALQTSLYEMMERIERKEAILEQLEDIGRLQVEIADTAPQQLCHYLERRSYAKALEFLQHGLIHDGPRPPTADDEEKHL
;
A
#
# COMPACT_ATOMS: atom_id res chain seq x y z
N MET A 1 1.60 -15.56 -3.87
CA MET A 1 2.42 -14.56 -4.58
C MET A 1 3.87 -15.02 -4.53
N THR A 2 4.65 -14.79 -5.58
CA THR A 2 6.08 -15.17 -5.65
C THR A 2 7.00 -14.02 -5.23
N ASP A 3 8.23 -14.32 -4.81
CA ASP A 3 9.26 -13.31 -4.49
C ASP A 3 9.53 -12.35 -5.66
N SER A 4 9.50 -12.86 -6.90
CA SER A 4 9.65 -12.04 -8.10
C SER A 4 8.50 -11.04 -8.27
N GLN A 5 7.26 -11.46 -7.98
CA GLN A 5 6.09 -10.56 -8.03
C GLN A 5 6.11 -9.53 -6.91
N VAL A 6 6.54 -9.91 -5.70
CA VAL A 6 6.75 -8.98 -4.57
C VAL A 6 7.73 -7.89 -4.98
N LYS A 7 8.90 -8.27 -5.50
CA LYS A 7 9.95 -7.34 -5.92
C LYS A 7 9.49 -6.45 -7.07
N ALA A 8 8.84 -7.01 -8.09
CA ALA A 8 8.32 -6.22 -9.21
C ALA A 8 7.34 -5.14 -8.73
N LEU A 9 6.38 -5.51 -7.87
CA LEU A 9 5.41 -4.56 -7.33
C LEU A 9 6.08 -3.51 -6.43
N GLN A 10 7.02 -3.91 -5.58
CA GLN A 10 7.79 -3.00 -4.74
C GLN A 10 8.59 -1.99 -5.58
N THR A 11 9.26 -2.44 -6.64
CA THR A 11 10.00 -1.59 -7.56
C THR A 11 9.08 -0.60 -8.26
N SER A 12 7.98 -1.06 -8.88
CA SER A 12 7.04 -0.16 -9.57
C SER A 12 6.42 0.89 -8.63
N LEU A 13 6.08 0.50 -7.40
CA LEU A 13 5.56 1.43 -6.39
C LEU A 13 6.62 2.45 -5.97
N TYR A 14 7.85 2.02 -5.74
CA TYR A 14 8.96 2.88 -5.32
C TYR A 14 9.35 3.88 -6.42
N GLU A 15 9.52 3.41 -7.66
CA GLU A 15 9.82 4.25 -8.82
C GLU A 15 8.72 5.29 -9.08
N MET A 16 7.46 4.90 -8.90
CA MET A 16 6.34 5.84 -9.02
C MET A 16 6.47 6.98 -8.00
N MET A 17 6.83 6.67 -6.75
CA MET A 17 7.01 7.69 -5.71
C MET A 17 8.18 8.61 -6.06
N GLU A 18 9.34 8.07 -6.45
CA GLU A 18 10.49 8.89 -6.87
C GLU A 18 10.13 9.81 -8.05
N ARG A 19 9.38 9.30 -9.04
CA ARG A 19 8.94 10.10 -10.20
C ARG A 19 7.96 11.20 -9.80
N ILE A 20 7.06 10.95 -8.84
CA ILE A 20 6.18 11.99 -8.29
C ILE A 20 7.00 13.11 -7.66
N GLU A 21 8.01 12.77 -6.86
CA GLU A 21 8.91 13.76 -6.23
C GLU A 21 9.66 14.59 -7.28
N ARG A 22 10.06 13.96 -8.38
CA ARG A 22 10.73 14.60 -9.52
C ARG A 22 9.79 15.32 -10.48
N LYS A 23 8.47 15.23 -10.29
CA LYS A 23 7.43 15.75 -11.20
C LYS A 23 7.50 15.14 -12.61
N GLU A 24 7.89 13.88 -12.68
CA GLU A 24 7.98 13.09 -13.91
C GLU A 24 6.66 12.33 -14.17
N ALA A 25 6.48 11.86 -15.40
CA ALA A 25 5.32 11.08 -15.78
C ALA A 25 5.34 9.68 -15.13
N ILE A 26 4.20 9.26 -14.59
CA ILE A 26 4.03 7.99 -13.86
C ILE A 26 3.12 6.97 -14.56
N LEU A 27 2.73 7.24 -15.80
CA LEU A 27 1.73 6.41 -16.52
C LEU A 27 2.20 4.95 -16.62
N GLU A 28 3.47 4.74 -16.99
CA GLU A 28 4.09 3.43 -17.09
C GLU A 28 4.04 2.65 -15.77
N GLN A 29 4.37 3.29 -14.66
CA GLN A 29 4.31 2.66 -13.34
C GLN A 29 2.87 2.30 -12.95
N LEU A 30 1.88 3.14 -13.29
CA LEU A 30 0.47 2.84 -13.05
C LEU A 30 -0.03 1.65 -13.88
N GLU A 31 0.40 1.54 -15.14
CA GLU A 31 0.09 0.39 -16.00
C GLU A 31 0.72 -0.90 -15.47
N ASP A 32 1.98 -0.85 -15.05
CA ASP A 32 2.68 -1.98 -14.46
C ASP A 32 2.05 -2.43 -13.14
N ILE A 33 1.72 -1.49 -12.25
CA ILE A 33 1.02 -1.79 -10.99
C ILE A 33 -0.35 -2.43 -11.28
N GLY A 34 -1.10 -1.91 -12.26
CA GLY A 34 -2.38 -2.46 -12.66
C GLY A 34 -2.28 -3.90 -13.19
N ARG A 35 -1.28 -4.18 -14.03
CA ARG A 35 -0.99 -5.54 -14.51
C ARG A 35 -0.64 -6.47 -13.36
N LEU A 36 0.29 -6.05 -12.50
CA LEU A 36 0.74 -6.83 -11.35
C LEU A 36 -0.41 -7.09 -10.36
N GLN A 37 -1.30 -6.11 -10.13
CA GLN A 37 -2.46 -6.28 -9.27
C GLN A 37 -3.37 -7.42 -9.73
N VAL A 38 -3.61 -7.54 -11.04
CA VAL A 38 -4.40 -8.64 -11.61
C VAL A 38 -3.66 -9.97 -11.47
N GLU A 39 -2.36 -10.00 -11.76
CA GLU A 39 -1.54 -11.22 -11.67
C GLU A 39 -1.43 -11.80 -10.25
N ILE A 40 -1.42 -10.93 -9.24
CA ILE A 40 -1.26 -11.35 -7.84
C ILE A 40 -2.60 -11.52 -7.11
N ALA A 41 -3.73 -11.09 -7.70
CA ALA A 41 -5.03 -10.99 -7.01
C ALA A 41 -5.42 -12.25 -6.23
N ASP A 42 -5.25 -13.43 -6.83
CA ASP A 42 -5.63 -14.72 -6.23
C ASP A 42 -4.66 -15.21 -5.14
N THR A 43 -3.46 -14.62 -5.06
CA THR A 43 -2.37 -15.14 -4.22
C THR A 43 -1.72 -14.10 -3.30
N ALA A 44 -2.18 -12.85 -3.38
CA ALA A 44 -1.73 -11.74 -2.55
C ALA A 44 -2.52 -11.68 -1.24
N PRO A 45 -1.92 -11.17 -0.15
CA PRO A 45 -2.64 -10.90 1.08
C PRO A 45 -3.80 -9.93 0.85
N GLN A 46 -4.96 -10.19 1.45
CA GLN A 46 -6.16 -9.35 1.29
C GLN A 46 -5.90 -7.86 1.64
N GLN A 47 -5.05 -7.60 2.63
CA GLN A 47 -4.66 -6.25 3.03
C GLN A 47 -3.87 -5.51 1.94
N LEU A 48 -2.98 -6.21 1.22
CA LEU A 48 -2.26 -5.65 0.08
C LEU A 48 -3.23 -5.32 -1.06
N CYS A 49 -4.15 -6.24 -1.38
CA CYS A 49 -5.18 -6.01 -2.39
C CYS A 49 -6.01 -4.77 -2.05
N HIS A 50 -6.42 -4.63 -0.79
CA HIS A 50 -7.17 -3.47 -0.31
C HIS A 50 -6.43 -2.15 -0.52
N TYR A 51 -5.11 -2.11 -0.26
CA TYR A 51 -4.32 -0.89 -0.50
C TYR A 51 -4.22 -0.55 -1.98
N LEU A 52 -4.04 -1.55 -2.85
CA LEU A 52 -3.96 -1.35 -4.30
C LEU A 52 -5.29 -0.86 -4.88
N GLU A 53 -6.42 -1.47 -4.49
CA GLU A 53 -7.77 -1.05 -4.91
C GLU A 53 -8.08 0.40 -4.54
N ARG A 54 -7.63 0.83 -3.35
CA ARG A 54 -7.81 2.19 -2.86
C ARG A 54 -6.75 3.17 -3.36
N ARG A 55 -5.85 2.73 -4.25
CA ARG A 55 -4.70 3.51 -4.75
C ARG A 55 -3.84 4.08 -3.61
N SER A 56 -3.83 3.39 -2.47
CA SER A 56 -3.03 3.73 -1.30
C SER A 56 -1.63 3.17 -1.46
N TYR A 57 -0.94 3.60 -2.53
CA TYR A 57 0.32 3.02 -2.98
C TYR A 57 1.46 3.13 -1.97
N ALA A 58 1.47 4.19 -1.15
CA ALA A 58 2.43 4.31 -0.05
C ALA A 58 2.23 3.22 1.01
N LYS A 59 0.96 2.94 1.39
CA LYS A 59 0.64 1.83 2.30
C LYS A 59 0.93 0.46 1.66
N ALA A 60 0.68 0.30 0.37
CA ALA A 60 1.04 -0.93 -0.34
C ALA A 60 2.57 -1.16 -0.29
N LEU A 61 3.36 -0.11 -0.53
CA LEU A 61 4.82 -0.19 -0.48
C LEU A 61 5.34 -0.50 0.93
N GLU A 62 4.83 0.20 1.94
CA GLU A 62 5.19 -0.04 3.35
C GLU A 62 4.80 -1.46 3.80
N PHE A 63 3.63 -1.95 3.37
CA PHE A 63 3.21 -3.33 3.62
C PHE A 63 4.19 -4.36 3.02
N LEU A 64 4.68 -4.13 1.80
CA LEU A 64 5.64 -5.02 1.15
C LEU A 64 7.03 -4.99 1.80
N GLN A 65 7.44 -3.84 2.35
CA GLN A 65 8.75 -3.67 2.99
C GLN A 65 8.80 -4.24 4.41
N HIS A 66 7.70 -4.10 5.18
CA HIS A 66 7.68 -4.41 6.60
C HIS A 66 6.80 -5.61 6.97
N GLY A 67 6.07 -6.17 6.01
CA GLY A 67 5.31 -7.41 6.16
C GLY A 67 4.00 -7.30 6.94
N LEU A 68 3.75 -6.20 7.67
CA LEU A 68 2.52 -5.91 8.41
C LEU A 68 2.40 -4.40 8.66
N ILE A 69 1.42 -3.75 8.04
CA ILE A 69 0.93 -2.47 8.57
C ILE A 69 -0.05 -2.83 9.69
N HIS A 70 0.38 -2.65 10.95
CA HIS A 70 -0.58 -2.46 12.02
C HIS A 70 -1.28 -1.14 11.70
N ASP A 71 -2.53 -1.21 11.24
CA ASP A 71 -3.45 -0.08 11.42
C ASP A 71 -3.54 0.06 12.94
N GLY A 72 -2.68 0.93 13.51
CA GLY A 72 -2.54 1.08 14.95
C GLY A 72 -3.90 1.34 15.57
N PRO A 73 -4.10 1.00 16.86
CA PRO A 73 -5.37 1.27 17.51
C PRO A 73 -5.69 2.75 17.30
N ARG A 74 -6.90 3.06 16.81
CA ARG A 74 -7.40 4.44 16.82
C ARG A 74 -7.06 4.98 18.21
N PRO A 75 -6.32 6.09 18.33
CA PRO A 75 -6.09 6.67 19.65
C PRO A 75 -7.47 6.84 20.28
N PRO A 76 -7.67 6.47 21.57
CA PRO A 76 -8.89 6.86 22.23
C PRO A 76 -8.99 8.38 22.04
N THR A 77 -10.06 8.84 21.40
CA THR A 77 -10.38 10.26 21.39
C THR A 77 -10.44 10.65 22.86
N ALA A 78 -9.53 11.53 23.29
CA ALA A 78 -9.51 12.08 24.64
C ALA A 78 -10.71 13.03 24.81
N ASP A 79 -11.92 12.48 24.71
CA ASP A 79 -13.20 13.16 24.85
C ASP A 79 -14.23 12.24 25.53
N ASP A 80 -13.81 11.45 26.51
CA ASP A 80 -14.74 10.82 27.46
C ASP A 80 -14.12 10.86 28.88
N GLU A 81 -13.51 12.01 29.20
CA GLU A 81 -13.58 12.50 30.56
C GLU A 81 -14.97 13.11 30.75
N GLU A 82 -15.66 12.64 31.80
CA GLU A 82 -16.87 13.20 32.41
C GLU A 82 -18.20 12.47 32.11
N LYS A 83 -18.52 11.45 32.93
CA LYS A 83 -19.56 11.64 33.97
C LYS A 83 -19.74 10.47 34.95
N HIS A 84 -19.80 10.88 36.22
CA HIS A 84 -20.52 10.29 37.36
C HIS A 84 -19.91 9.08 38.07
N LEU A 85 -19.25 9.33 39.21
CA LEU A 85 -19.90 9.10 40.51
C LEU A 85 -19.39 10.08 41.58
#